data_AF-A0A933VNK6-F1
#
_entry.id   AF-A0A933VNK6-F1
#
_cell.length_a   1.000
_cell.length_b   1.000
_cell.length_c   1.000
_cell.angle_alpha   90.00
_cell.angle_beta   90.00
_cell.angle_gamma   90.00
#
_symmetry.space_group_name_H-M   'P 1'
#
loop_
_entity.id
_entity.type
_entity.pdbx_description
1 polymer ?
#
loop_
_entity_poly.entity_id
_entity_poly.type
_entity_poly.pdbx_seq_one_letter_code
_entity_poly.pdbx_strand_id
1 'polypeptide(L)'
;MPSFRTLRVAELISERPGLQRIRLDDGSRAYAVTSLVGDVAIDDEVVVNTTAVDLGLGTGGWHVVHWNLARRDLHQPGPGHIMKLRYTSLQADTGAAEEQAGTLTPGLPHLGGVPVVAGSLHSQLGVVAPMVAHLRPGTRVSYVMTDGGALPLALSDLVATLREAELLAGTVTAGQAFGGDYEAVSVASALQPASGLSRTA
;
A
#
# COMPACT_ATOMS: atom_id res chain seq x y z
N MET A 1 -19.03 10.88 -10.31
CA MET A 1 -18.78 11.63 -9.06
C MET A 1 -18.65 10.62 -7.93
N PRO A 2 -17.87 10.89 -6.86
CA PRO A 2 -17.80 9.96 -5.73
C PRO A 2 -19.13 9.93 -4.97
N SER A 3 -19.51 8.74 -4.50
CA SER A 3 -20.65 8.52 -3.59
C SER A 3 -20.13 8.14 -2.22
N PHE A 4 -20.70 8.75 -1.19
CA PHE A 4 -20.37 8.48 0.21
C PHE A 4 -21.62 8.16 1.02
N ARG A 5 -21.48 7.30 2.03
CA ARG A 5 -22.53 7.00 3.02
C ARG A 5 -21.92 6.95 4.41
N THR A 6 -22.71 7.32 5.42
CA THR A 6 -22.35 7.08 6.82
C THR A 6 -23.00 5.77 7.25
N LEU A 7 -22.18 4.86 7.78
CA LEU A 7 -22.60 3.54 8.26
C LEU A 7 -21.87 3.22 9.55
N ARG A 8 -22.38 2.29 10.34
CA ARG A 8 -21.75 1.88 11.60
C ARG A 8 -20.92 0.62 11.43
N VAL A 9 -19.75 0.56 12.07
CA VAL A 9 -18.92 -0.64 12.12
C VAL A 9 -19.61 -1.69 13.00
N ALA A 10 -20.02 -2.81 12.41
CA ALA A 10 -20.67 -3.91 13.11
C ALA A 10 -19.67 -4.99 13.56
N GLU A 11 -18.61 -5.20 12.80
CA GLU A 11 -17.62 -6.25 13.07
C GLU A 11 -16.24 -5.90 12.49
N LEU A 12 -15.18 -6.22 13.23
CA LEU A 12 -13.81 -6.25 12.72
C LEU A 12 -13.52 -7.66 12.16
N ILE A 13 -13.44 -7.78 10.83
CA ILE A 13 -13.24 -9.07 10.13
C ILE A 13 -11.78 -9.51 10.22
N SER A 14 -10.83 -8.59 10.00
CA SER A 14 -9.41 -8.88 10.06
C SER A 14 -8.59 -7.60 10.20
N GLU A 15 -7.42 -7.72 10.79
CA GLU A 15 -6.48 -6.62 10.98
C GLU A 15 -5.05 -7.05 10.65
N ARG A 16 -4.32 -6.13 9.99
CA ARG A 16 -2.87 -6.18 9.83
C ARG A 16 -2.32 -4.75 9.77
N PRO A 17 -1.00 -4.54 9.92
CA PRO A 17 -0.42 -3.21 9.81
C PRO A 17 -0.88 -2.46 8.54
N GLY A 18 -1.48 -1.28 8.73
CA GLY A 18 -1.97 -0.42 7.66
C GLY A 18 -3.33 -0.80 7.04
N LEU A 19 -3.96 -1.91 7.44
CA LEU A 19 -5.26 -2.34 6.90
C LEU A 19 -6.16 -3.02 7.94
N GLN A 20 -7.37 -2.50 8.08
CA GLN A 20 -8.47 -3.21 8.76
C GLN A 20 -9.59 -3.50 7.76
N ARG A 21 -10.16 -4.70 7.84
CA ARG A 21 -11.36 -5.10 7.10
C ARG A 21 -12.51 -5.22 8.07
N ILE A 22 -13.65 -4.65 7.70
CA ILE A 22 -14.82 -4.53 8.56
C ILE A 22 -16.10 -4.93 7.84
N ARG A 23 -17.09 -5.32 8.64
CA ARG A 23 -18.49 -5.42 8.24
C ARG A 23 -19.26 -4.22 8.79
N LEU A 24 -20.13 -3.65 7.98
CA LEU A 24 -21.00 -2.53 8.35
C LEU A 24 -22.37 -3.04 8.81
N ASP A 25 -23.13 -2.19 9.46
CA ASP A 25 -24.47 -2.46 10.01
C ASP A 25 -25.52 -2.83 8.94
N ASP A 26 -25.34 -2.37 7.70
CA ASP A 26 -26.14 -2.81 6.55
C ASP A 26 -25.70 -4.17 5.96
N GLY A 27 -24.71 -4.83 6.58
CA GLY A 27 -24.14 -6.10 6.15
C GLY A 27 -23.11 -5.99 5.02
N SER A 28 -22.89 -4.80 4.46
CA SER A 28 -21.85 -4.57 3.46
C SER A 28 -20.45 -4.63 4.08
N ARG A 29 -19.43 -4.66 3.22
CA ARG A 29 -18.03 -4.80 3.63
C ARG A 29 -17.26 -3.56 3.27
N ALA A 30 -16.33 -3.15 4.13
CA ALA A 30 -15.42 -2.04 3.87
C ALA A 30 -14.02 -2.33 4.39
N TYR A 31 -13.02 -1.61 3.89
CA TYR A 31 -11.69 -1.61 4.47
C TYR A 31 -11.25 -0.20 4.85
N ALA A 32 -10.48 -0.09 5.93
CA ALA A 32 -9.82 1.11 6.38
C ALA A 32 -8.32 1.00 6.09
N VAL A 33 -7.78 2.00 5.42
CA VAL A 33 -6.32 2.18 5.28
C VAL A 33 -5.87 2.99 6.47
N THR A 34 -5.43 2.31 7.53
CA THR A 34 -5.32 2.93 8.86
C THR A 34 -4.27 4.03 8.93
N SER A 35 -3.28 4.02 8.02
CA SER A 35 -2.33 5.14 7.87
C SER A 35 -2.95 6.43 7.33
N LEU A 36 -4.11 6.36 6.67
CA LEU A 36 -4.82 7.53 6.15
C LEU A 36 -5.96 7.98 7.05
N VAL A 37 -6.68 7.03 7.65
CA VAL A 37 -7.92 7.32 8.36
C VAL A 37 -7.87 6.98 9.85
N GLY A 38 -6.77 6.40 10.34
CA GLY A 38 -6.65 5.81 11.67
C GLY A 38 -7.37 4.45 11.77
N ASP A 39 -7.20 3.78 12.91
CA ASP A 39 -7.89 2.51 13.18
C ASP A 39 -9.41 2.72 13.33
N VAL A 40 -10.21 1.69 13.18
CA VAL A 40 -11.66 1.71 13.40
C VAL A 40 -12.03 0.68 14.46
N ALA A 41 -13.02 1.00 15.30
CA ALA A 41 -13.56 0.12 16.32
C ALA A 41 -15.01 -0.25 16.00
N ILE A 42 -15.50 -1.33 16.62
CA ILE A 42 -16.93 -1.67 16.61
C ILE A 42 -17.71 -0.49 17.21
N ASP A 43 -18.91 -0.25 16.66
CA ASP A 43 -19.80 0.86 16.97
C ASP A 43 -19.38 2.25 16.47
N ASP A 44 -18.19 2.40 15.89
CA ASP A 44 -17.79 3.65 15.24
C ASP A 44 -18.71 3.95 14.03
N GLU A 45 -19.14 5.21 13.90
CA GLU A 45 -19.76 5.70 12.67
C GLU A 45 -18.66 6.10 11.68
N VAL A 46 -18.67 5.54 10.48
CA VAL A 46 -17.67 5.78 9.44
C VAL A 46 -18.32 6.30 8.17
N VAL A 47 -17.69 7.29 7.54
CA VAL A 47 -18.01 7.69 6.17
C VAL A 47 -17.29 6.75 5.24
N VAL A 48 -18.01 6.05 4.36
CA VAL A 48 -17.45 5.12 3.37
C VAL A 48 -17.71 5.61 1.96
N ASN A 49 -16.71 5.46 1.08
CA ASN A 49 -16.87 5.62 -0.36
C ASN A 49 -17.50 4.36 -0.95
N THR A 50 -18.70 4.49 -1.52
CA THR A 50 -19.46 3.38 -2.10
C THR A 50 -19.33 3.27 -3.61
N THR A 51 -18.75 4.29 -4.25
CA THR A 51 -18.73 4.51 -5.71
C THR A 51 -18.44 3.26 -6.53
N ALA A 52 -17.34 2.57 -6.24
CA ALA A 52 -16.90 1.45 -7.06
C ALA A 52 -17.76 0.19 -6.88
N VAL A 53 -18.36 0.00 -5.71
CA VAL A 53 -19.31 -1.08 -5.43
C VAL A 53 -20.65 -0.77 -6.10
N ASP A 54 -21.15 0.45 -5.98
CA ASP A 54 -22.40 0.90 -6.61
C ASP A 54 -22.34 0.77 -8.15
N LEU A 55 -21.15 0.96 -8.73
CA LEU A 55 -20.87 0.81 -10.16
C LEU A 55 -20.50 -0.62 -10.59
N GLY A 56 -20.37 -1.57 -9.66
CA GLY A 56 -20.01 -2.96 -9.98
C GLY A 56 -18.59 -3.17 -10.54
N LEU A 57 -17.62 -2.30 -10.23
CA LEU A 57 -16.29 -2.26 -10.84
C LEU A 57 -15.31 -3.34 -10.33
N GLY A 58 -15.79 -4.36 -9.63
CA GLY A 58 -14.95 -5.50 -9.24
C GLY A 58 -13.96 -5.22 -8.10
N THR A 59 -14.27 -4.36 -7.12
CA THR A 59 -13.43 -4.12 -5.91
C THR A 59 -13.42 -5.29 -4.92
N GLY A 60 -13.86 -6.48 -5.35
CA GLY A 60 -14.18 -7.58 -4.44
C GLY A 60 -15.42 -7.33 -3.59
N GLY A 61 -16.20 -6.27 -3.88
CA GLY A 61 -17.38 -5.87 -3.12
C GLY A 61 -17.05 -5.22 -1.79
N TRP A 62 -15.96 -4.45 -1.75
CA TRP A 62 -15.54 -3.67 -0.58
C TRP A 62 -15.69 -2.17 -0.85
N HIS A 63 -16.35 -1.49 0.08
CA HIS A 63 -16.29 -0.03 0.21
C HIS A 63 -14.95 0.41 0.83
N VAL A 64 -14.65 1.70 0.73
CA VAL A 64 -13.41 2.27 1.30
C VAL A 64 -13.79 3.24 2.41
N VAL A 65 -13.28 3.04 3.62
CA VAL A 65 -13.46 4.01 4.69
C VAL A 65 -12.75 5.31 4.32
N HIS A 66 -13.50 6.41 4.28
CA HIS A 66 -13.01 7.75 3.99
C HIS A 66 -12.64 8.49 5.27
N TRP A 67 -13.47 8.36 6.32
CA TRP A 67 -13.23 8.99 7.62
C TRP A 67 -13.99 8.27 8.72
N ASN A 68 -13.48 8.32 9.94
CA ASN A 68 -14.15 7.83 11.14
C ASN A 68 -14.71 9.01 11.94
N LEU A 69 -16.02 9.05 12.18
CA LEU A 69 -16.70 10.14 12.88
C LEU A 69 -16.52 10.09 14.40
N ALA A 70 -15.97 9.00 14.96
CA ALA A 70 -15.56 8.94 16.36
C ALA A 70 -14.38 9.87 16.68
N ARG A 71 -13.70 10.42 15.67
CA ARG A 71 -12.61 11.39 15.81
C ARG A 71 -12.88 12.69 15.07
N ARG A 72 -12.34 13.78 15.62
CA ARG A 72 -12.41 15.14 15.05
C ARG A 72 -11.14 15.54 14.31
N ASP A 73 -10.02 14.90 14.64
CA ASP A 73 -8.71 15.14 14.05
C ASP A 73 -7.92 13.83 14.00
N LEU A 74 -6.95 13.79 13.09
CA LEU A 74 -5.95 12.74 12.99
C LEU A 74 -4.62 13.41 12.66
N HIS A 75 -3.64 13.25 13.53
CA HIS A 75 -2.31 13.82 13.34
C HIS A 75 -1.26 12.75 13.59
N GLN A 76 -0.57 12.36 12.52
CA GLN A 76 0.63 11.53 12.58
C GLN A 76 1.67 12.21 11.68
N PRO A 77 2.82 12.65 12.23
CA PRO A 77 3.85 13.26 11.41
C PRO A 77 4.38 12.21 10.42
N GLY A 78 4.40 12.58 9.14
CA GLY A 78 5.03 11.76 8.11
C GLY A 78 6.56 11.83 8.22
N PRO A 79 7.26 10.98 7.45
CA PRO A 79 8.72 10.88 7.53
C PRO A 79 9.46 11.95 6.71
N GLY A 80 8.77 12.90 6.06
CA GLY A 80 9.39 13.84 5.13
C GLY A 80 8.50 15.03 4.75
N HIS A 81 8.50 15.39 3.47
CA HIS A 81 7.64 16.42 2.91
C HIS A 81 7.12 16.06 1.50
N ILE A 82 7.49 14.91 0.94
CA ILE A 82 6.93 14.41 -0.31
C ILE A 82 5.56 13.78 -0.08
N MET A 83 4.59 14.29 -0.86
CA MET A 83 3.18 13.93 -0.76
C MET A 83 2.76 12.88 -1.80
N LYS A 84 1.96 11.91 -1.36
CA LYS A 84 1.16 10.99 -2.20
C LYS A 84 -0.31 11.34 -2.11
N LEU A 85 -1.12 10.83 -3.05
CA LEU A 85 -2.53 11.19 -3.20
C LEU A 85 -2.73 12.71 -3.32
N ARG A 86 -1.83 13.39 -4.03
CA ARG A 86 -1.76 14.85 -4.10
C ARG A 86 -3.07 15.46 -4.57
N TYR A 87 -3.44 16.61 -3.99
CA TYR A 87 -4.64 17.37 -4.34
C TYR A 87 -5.97 16.66 -4.04
N THR A 88 -5.94 15.62 -3.21
CA THR A 88 -7.15 15.01 -2.63
C THR A 88 -7.24 15.36 -1.13
N SER A 89 -8.42 15.19 -0.53
CA SER A 89 -8.58 15.35 0.92
C SER A 89 -7.78 14.32 1.74
N LEU A 90 -7.27 13.26 1.10
CA LEU A 90 -6.46 12.21 1.71
C LEU A 90 -4.98 12.31 1.31
N GLN A 91 -4.52 13.48 0.83
CA GLN A 91 -3.09 13.69 0.59
C GLN A 91 -2.29 13.38 1.86
N ALA A 92 -1.25 12.57 1.72
CA ALA A 92 -0.48 12.07 2.84
C ALA A 92 1.00 12.39 2.65
N ASP A 93 1.63 12.88 3.70
CA ASP A 93 3.09 12.96 3.80
C ASP A 93 3.62 11.55 4.05
N THR A 94 4.11 10.93 2.98
CA THR A 94 4.71 9.60 3.06
C THR A 94 6.23 9.68 3.08
N GLY A 95 6.77 10.90 2.91
CA GLY A 95 8.13 11.13 2.46
C GLY A 95 8.48 10.34 1.19
N ALA A 96 9.77 10.34 0.87
CA ALA A 96 10.36 9.47 -0.13
C ALA A 96 11.85 9.20 0.15
N ALA A 97 12.37 8.12 -0.43
CA ALA A 97 13.77 7.73 -0.40
C ALA A 97 14.70 8.86 -0.86
N GLU A 98 14.22 9.72 -1.75
CA GLU A 98 14.90 10.90 -2.28
C GLU A 98 15.23 11.95 -1.20
N GLU A 99 14.44 12.03 -0.13
CA GLU A 99 14.65 12.98 0.97
C GLU A 99 15.59 12.43 2.05
N GLN A 100 15.80 11.10 2.05
CA GLN A 100 16.57 10.40 3.07
C GLN A 100 18.05 10.35 2.68
N ALA A 101 18.87 11.06 3.44
CA ALA A 101 20.32 11.05 3.24
C ALA A 101 20.87 9.61 3.31
N GLY A 102 21.62 9.20 2.29
CA GLY A 102 22.24 7.88 2.22
C GLY A 102 21.40 6.79 1.54
N THR A 103 20.12 7.04 1.25
CA THR A 103 19.28 6.07 0.53
C THR A 103 19.58 6.03 -0.98
N LEU A 104 19.99 7.18 -1.56
CA LEU A 104 20.37 7.30 -2.97
C LEU A 104 21.83 7.73 -3.13
N THR A 105 22.50 7.18 -4.13
CA THR A 105 23.85 7.59 -4.53
C THR A 105 23.78 8.44 -5.81
N PRO A 106 24.52 9.55 -5.90
CA PRO A 106 24.60 10.31 -7.15
C PRO A 106 25.14 9.47 -8.32
N GLY A 107 24.59 9.68 -9.52
CA GLY A 107 25.03 9.01 -10.75
C GLY A 107 24.10 7.89 -11.23
N LEU A 108 24.56 7.09 -12.19
CA LEU A 108 23.79 5.95 -12.69
C LEU A 108 23.74 4.83 -11.63
N PRO A 109 22.55 4.39 -11.20
CA PRO A 109 22.41 3.41 -10.13
C PRO A 109 22.87 2.02 -10.59
N HIS A 110 23.63 1.34 -9.73
CA HIS A 110 24.00 -0.07 -9.92
C HIS A 110 23.22 -0.96 -8.95
N LEU A 111 22.39 -1.86 -9.48
CA LEU A 111 21.48 -2.69 -8.67
C LEU A 111 22.16 -3.90 -8.01
N GLY A 112 23.44 -4.18 -8.31
CA GLY A 112 24.19 -5.25 -7.66
C GLY A 112 23.68 -6.66 -7.89
N GLY A 113 22.99 -6.90 -9.01
CA GLY A 113 22.43 -8.21 -9.34
C GLY A 113 21.15 -8.58 -8.59
N VAL A 114 20.61 -7.67 -7.76
CA VAL A 114 19.35 -7.88 -7.06
C VAL A 114 18.19 -7.92 -8.05
N PRO A 115 17.35 -8.97 -8.05
CA PRO A 115 16.15 -9.01 -8.87
C PRO A 115 15.14 -7.98 -8.36
N VAL A 116 14.96 -6.91 -9.12
CA VAL A 116 13.92 -5.90 -8.88
C VAL A 116 12.80 -6.12 -9.89
N VAL A 117 11.57 -6.27 -9.40
CA VAL A 117 10.38 -6.42 -10.23
C VAL A 117 9.53 -5.17 -10.10
N ALA A 118 9.46 -4.38 -11.17
CA ALA A 118 8.52 -3.27 -11.27
C ALA A 118 7.21 -3.78 -11.89
N GLY A 119 6.09 -3.62 -11.17
CA GLY A 119 4.79 -4.11 -11.62
C GLY A 119 3.64 -3.22 -11.16
N SER A 120 2.64 -3.06 -12.03
CA SER A 120 1.45 -2.26 -11.77
C SER A 120 0.32 -3.04 -11.09
N LEU A 121 0.30 -4.37 -11.25
CA LEU A 121 -0.71 -5.25 -10.69
C LEU A 121 -0.07 -6.27 -9.75
N HIS A 122 -0.66 -6.45 -8.57
CA HIS A 122 -0.18 -7.42 -7.58
C HIS A 122 -0.11 -8.84 -8.15
N SER A 123 -1.04 -9.22 -9.02
CA SER A 123 -1.10 -10.56 -9.63
C SER A 123 0.15 -10.92 -10.43
N GLN A 124 0.87 -9.95 -10.99
CA GLN A 124 2.15 -10.18 -11.67
C GLN A 124 3.18 -10.75 -10.69
N LEU A 125 3.19 -10.27 -9.44
CA LEU A 125 4.14 -10.68 -8.42
C LEU A 125 3.93 -12.14 -7.99
N GLY A 126 2.67 -12.61 -7.98
CA GLY A 126 2.31 -14.00 -7.66
C GLY A 126 2.85 -15.02 -8.65
N VAL A 127 3.26 -14.60 -9.84
CA VAL A 127 3.96 -15.46 -10.80
C VAL A 127 5.47 -15.28 -10.69
N VAL A 128 5.93 -14.03 -10.69
CA VAL A 128 7.37 -13.74 -10.80
C VAL A 128 8.14 -14.18 -9.55
N ALA A 129 7.65 -13.88 -8.35
CA ALA A 129 8.39 -14.19 -7.12
C ALA A 129 8.56 -15.71 -6.90
N PRO A 130 7.51 -16.56 -6.99
CA PRO A 130 7.67 -18.01 -6.87
C PRO A 130 8.55 -18.61 -7.97
N MET A 131 8.44 -18.11 -9.22
CA MET A 131 9.27 -18.60 -10.31
C MET A 131 10.75 -18.26 -10.13
N VAL A 132 11.08 -17.07 -9.62
CA VAL A 132 12.47 -16.71 -9.29
C VAL A 132 13.00 -17.61 -8.19
N ALA A 133 12.24 -17.84 -7.12
CA ALA A 133 12.66 -18.71 -6.04
C ALA A 133 12.82 -20.17 -6.48
N HIS A 134 11.97 -20.65 -7.40
CA HIS A 134 12.08 -22.00 -7.97
C HIS A 134 13.34 -22.16 -8.85
N LEU A 135 13.60 -21.20 -9.75
CA LEU A 135 14.73 -21.25 -10.67
C LEU A 135 16.07 -20.90 -10.00
N ARG A 136 16.04 -20.11 -8.93
CA ARG A 136 17.21 -19.70 -8.14
C ARG A 136 16.89 -19.76 -6.64
N PRO A 137 16.97 -20.96 -6.02
CA PRO A 137 16.69 -21.15 -4.60
C PRO A 137 17.46 -20.18 -3.70
N GLY A 138 16.79 -19.67 -2.66
CA GLY A 138 17.34 -18.66 -1.75
C GLY A 138 17.34 -17.22 -2.29
N THR A 139 16.88 -17.00 -3.53
CA THR A 139 16.78 -15.65 -4.10
C THR A 139 15.42 -15.03 -3.78
N ARG A 140 15.44 -13.86 -3.14
CA ARG A 140 14.27 -13.00 -2.93
C ARG A 140 14.20 -11.90 -3.98
N VAL A 141 12.98 -11.41 -4.20
CA VAL A 141 12.71 -10.32 -5.15
C VAL A 141 12.37 -9.05 -4.37
N SER A 142 12.94 -7.91 -4.80
CA SER A 142 12.44 -6.60 -4.36
C SER A 142 11.33 -6.14 -5.29
N TYR A 143 10.19 -5.73 -4.74
CA TYR A 143 9.03 -5.32 -5.51
C TYR A 143 8.92 -3.79 -5.58
N VAL A 144 8.87 -3.23 -6.79
CA VAL A 144 8.51 -1.83 -7.02
C VAL A 144 7.06 -1.79 -7.51
N MET A 145 6.14 -1.38 -6.62
CA MET A 145 4.75 -1.18 -6.99
C MET A 145 4.58 0.17 -7.66
N THR A 146 4.13 0.16 -8.92
CA THR A 146 3.83 1.39 -9.64
C THR A 146 2.41 1.86 -9.36
N ASP A 147 2.11 3.12 -9.68
CA ASP A 147 0.79 3.71 -9.48
C ASP A 147 -0.22 3.37 -10.58
N GLY A 148 0.11 2.46 -11.50
CA GLY A 148 -0.84 1.99 -12.52
C GLY A 148 -2.09 1.32 -11.92
N GLY A 149 -1.97 0.72 -10.74
CA GLY A 149 -3.12 0.23 -9.96
C GLY A 149 -3.66 1.25 -8.95
N ALA A 150 -2.89 2.29 -8.60
CA ALA A 150 -3.20 3.34 -7.63
C ALA A 150 -3.78 2.84 -6.28
N LEU A 151 -3.21 1.77 -5.72
CA LEU A 151 -3.69 1.19 -4.45
C LEU A 151 -2.70 1.45 -3.31
N PRO A 152 -3.18 1.53 -2.05
CA PRO A 152 -2.33 1.29 -0.88
C PRO A 152 -1.77 -0.13 -0.94
N LEU A 153 -0.46 -0.30 -0.77
CA LEU A 153 0.20 -1.61 -0.81
C LEU A 153 -0.43 -2.58 0.21
N ALA A 154 -0.81 -2.05 1.38
CA ALA A 154 -1.41 -2.80 2.47
C ALA A 154 -2.69 -3.56 2.06
N LEU A 155 -3.38 -3.16 0.99
CA LEU A 155 -4.58 -3.85 0.49
C LEU A 155 -4.26 -5.21 -0.15
N SER A 156 -3.02 -5.42 -0.61
CA SER A 156 -2.61 -6.63 -1.32
C SER A 156 -2.38 -7.81 -0.37
N ASP A 157 -3.34 -8.73 -0.30
CA ASP A 157 -3.15 -10.00 0.41
C ASP A 157 -1.99 -10.81 -0.19
N LEU A 158 -1.81 -10.74 -1.51
CA LEU A 158 -0.73 -11.45 -2.20
C LEU A 158 0.65 -10.93 -1.80
N VAL A 159 0.83 -9.61 -1.67
CA VAL A 159 2.11 -9.07 -1.17
C VAL A 159 2.34 -9.51 0.27
N ALA A 160 1.32 -9.47 1.13
CA ALA A 160 1.44 -9.95 2.51
C ALA A 160 1.87 -11.43 2.58
N THR A 161 1.20 -12.31 1.84
CA THR A 161 1.53 -13.74 1.76
C THR A 161 2.94 -13.98 1.22
N LEU A 162 3.38 -13.24 0.19
CA LEU A 162 4.72 -13.41 -0.36
C LEU A 162 5.83 -12.89 0.56
N ARG A 163 5.55 -11.88 1.41
CA ARG A 163 6.46 -11.45 2.48
C ARG A 163 6.57 -12.51 3.57
N GLU A 164 5.44 -13.05 4.03
CA GLU A 164 5.39 -14.12 5.04
C GLU A 164 6.12 -15.39 4.57
N ALA A 165 6.03 -15.72 3.28
CA ALA A 165 6.74 -16.84 2.67
C ALA A 165 8.22 -16.55 2.38
N GLU A 166 8.74 -15.40 2.81
CA GLU A 166 10.13 -14.95 2.56
C GLU A 166 10.53 -14.96 1.08
N LEU A 167 9.58 -14.70 0.17
CA LEU A 167 9.84 -14.61 -1.28
C LEU A 167 10.14 -13.17 -1.72
N LEU A 168 9.80 -12.19 -0.88
CA LEU A 168 10.10 -10.78 -1.10
C LEU A 168 11.18 -10.30 -0.13
N ALA A 169 12.15 -9.56 -0.65
CA ALA A 169 13.14 -8.87 0.17
C ALA A 169 12.57 -7.57 0.77
N GLY A 170 11.59 -6.99 0.09
CA GLY A 170 10.91 -5.77 0.50
C GLY A 170 10.21 -5.11 -0.67
N THR A 171 9.65 -3.94 -0.40
CA THR A 171 8.72 -3.25 -1.27
C THR A 171 9.03 -1.76 -1.34
N VAL A 172 8.91 -1.20 -2.54
CA VAL A 172 9.02 0.24 -2.77
C VAL A 172 7.81 0.69 -3.56
N THR A 173 7.13 1.74 -3.12
CA THR A 173 5.96 2.29 -3.81
C THR A 173 6.34 3.56 -4.58
N ALA A 174 6.06 3.55 -5.88
CA ALA A 174 6.47 4.60 -6.81
C ALA A 174 5.27 5.43 -7.30
N GLY A 175 5.51 6.71 -7.61
CA GLY A 175 4.47 7.59 -8.17
C GLY A 175 3.43 7.97 -7.12
N GLN A 176 2.16 7.66 -7.34
CA GLN A 176 1.06 7.84 -6.35
C GLN A 176 0.66 6.59 -5.56
N ALA A 177 1.28 5.44 -5.82
CA ALA A 177 1.23 4.31 -4.91
C ALA A 177 1.93 4.66 -3.59
N PHE A 178 1.49 4.04 -2.49
CA PHE A 178 2.00 4.29 -1.14
C PHE A 178 1.85 3.07 -0.21
N GLY A 179 2.54 3.11 0.93
CA GLY A 179 2.56 2.08 1.97
C GLY A 179 3.66 1.02 1.79
N GLY A 180 4.69 1.30 0.98
CA GLY A 180 5.87 0.44 0.86
C GLY A 180 6.85 0.58 2.03
N ASP A 181 7.87 -0.27 2.08
CA ASP A 181 8.98 -0.09 3.04
C ASP A 181 9.77 1.20 2.75
N TYR A 182 9.87 1.53 1.46
CA TYR A 182 10.28 2.84 0.98
C TYR A 182 9.25 3.42 0.03
N GLU A 183 9.22 4.74 -0.02
CA GLU A 183 8.46 5.53 -0.98
C GLU A 183 9.41 6.13 -2.01
N ALA A 184 8.95 6.30 -3.25
CA ALA A 184 9.72 6.96 -4.30
C ALA A 184 8.81 7.84 -5.18
N VAL A 185 9.36 8.94 -5.72
CA VAL A 185 8.60 9.81 -6.62
C VAL A 185 8.37 9.18 -7.99
N SER A 186 9.23 8.24 -8.39
CA SER A 186 9.19 7.60 -9.70
C SER A 186 9.66 6.14 -9.64
N VAL A 187 9.33 5.36 -10.67
CA VAL A 187 9.85 3.99 -10.79
C VAL A 187 11.38 3.98 -10.91
N ALA A 188 11.95 4.97 -11.61
CA ALA A 188 13.40 5.06 -11.78
C ALA A 188 14.13 5.28 -10.45
N SER A 189 13.64 6.20 -9.61
CA SER A 189 14.21 6.47 -8.29
C SER A 189 13.93 5.35 -7.27
N ALA A 190 12.89 4.54 -7.48
CA ALA A 190 12.59 3.36 -6.66
C ALA A 190 13.59 2.20 -6.83
N LEU A 191 14.32 2.12 -7.96
CA LEU A 191 15.17 0.96 -8.26
C LEU A 191 16.34 0.82 -7.27
N GLN A 192 16.96 1.94 -6.88
CA GLN A 192 18.08 1.92 -5.95
C GLN A 192 17.70 1.44 -4.54
N PRO A 193 16.70 2.01 -3.84
CA PRO A 193 16.26 1.50 -2.54
C PRO A 193 15.76 0.06 -2.65
N ALA A 194 15.07 -0.30 -3.74
CA ALA A 194 14.68 -1.69 -3.99
C ALA A 194 15.89 -2.63 -4.04
N SER A 195 16.98 -2.22 -4.68
CA SER A 195 18.22 -3.02 -4.71
C SER A 195 18.96 -3.10 -3.36
N GLY A 196 18.72 -2.15 -2.45
CA GLY A 196 19.28 -2.17 -1.09
C GLY A 196 18.62 -3.22 -0.19
N LEU A 197 17.30 -3.38 -0.30
CA LEU A 197 16.48 -4.25 0.54
C LEU A 197 16.92 -5.73 0.53
N SER A 198 17.37 -6.24 -0.63
CA SER A 198 17.83 -7.63 -0.74
C SER A 198 19.22 -7.88 -0.14
N ARG A 199 19.95 -6.85 0.27
CA ARG A 199 21.32 -6.98 0.83
C ARG A 199 21.34 -6.95 2.36
N THR A 200 20.30 -6.38 2.97
CA THR A 200 20.17 -6.21 4.42
C THR A 200 19.38 -7.33 5.10
N ALA A 201 18.83 -8.25 4.31
CA ALA A 201 17.92 -9.28 4.77
C ALA A 201 18.55 -10.68 4.71
#